data_AF-A0A7S3D0E9-F1
#
_entry.id   AF-A0A7S3D0E9-F1
#
_cell.length_a   1.000
_cell.length_b   1.000
_cell.length_c   1.000
_cell.angle_alpha   90.00
_cell.angle_beta   90.00
_cell.angle_gamma   90.00
#
_symmetry.space_group_name_H-M   'P 1'
#
loop_
_entity.id
_entity.type
_entity.pdbx_description
1 polymer ?
#
loop_
_entity_poly.entity_id
_entity_poly.type
_entity_poly.pdbx_seq_one_letter_code
_entity_poly.pdbx_strand_id
1 'polypeptide(L)'
;ALLRYLQQRVKREEKGGKGGEGGGGERWGEEEKVKGSKVLATMWVVFEPFARDEERVSTALKVWKRLCRDSNTKVVISCQKHIFRLLKVMVEGRNRAAPKLLKLLTLSLLHNFKSEQCRSEGEKAFVRLLRDFPRIPIAVLVQPFLAQLVKVV
;
A
#
# COMPACT_ATOMS: atom_id res chain seq x y z
N ALA A 1 -8.06 -14.59 12.88
CA ALA A 1 -6.70 -15.09 13.12
C ALA A 1 -5.65 -14.37 12.25
N LEU A 2 -5.76 -14.40 10.91
CA LEU A 2 -4.74 -13.85 9.99
C LEU A 2 -4.40 -12.36 10.22
N LEU A 3 -5.39 -11.49 10.46
CA LEU A 3 -5.11 -10.08 10.77
C LEU A 3 -4.38 -9.87 12.10
N ARG A 4 -4.75 -10.62 13.14
CA ARG A 4 -4.05 -10.56 14.42
C ARG A 4 -2.61 -11.07 14.26
N TYR A 5 -2.40 -12.08 13.44
CA TYR A 5 -1.08 -12.57 13.07
C TYR A 5 -0.25 -11.49 12.33
N LEU A 6 -0.85 -10.83 11.32
CA LEU A 6 -0.23 -9.70 10.61
C LEU A 6 0.10 -8.55 11.56
N GLN A 7 -0.82 -8.20 12.47
CA GLN A 7 -0.62 -7.15 13.49
C GLN A 7 0.52 -7.48 14.45
N GLN A 8 0.54 -8.70 14.98
CA GLN A 8 1.57 -9.14 15.91
C GLN A 8 2.95 -9.14 15.25
N ARG A 9 3.04 -9.57 13.98
CA ARG A 9 4.32 -9.51 13.23
C ARG A 9 4.74 -8.09 12.89
N VAL A 10 3.84 -7.22 12.44
CA VAL A 10 4.16 -5.78 12.20
C VAL A 10 4.68 -5.12 13.48
N LYS A 11 4.02 -5.36 14.63
CA LYS A 11 4.47 -4.84 15.93
C LYS A 11 5.85 -5.36 16.36
N ARG A 12 6.17 -6.63 16.09
CA ARG A 12 7.49 -7.21 16.40
C ARG A 12 8.59 -6.56 15.56
N GLU A 13 8.33 -6.29 14.30
CA GLU A 13 9.31 -5.64 13.42
C GLU A 13 9.46 -4.13 13.72
N GLU A 14 8.44 -3.43 14.20
CA GLU A 14 8.55 -2.03 14.66
C GLU A 14 9.40 -1.90 15.94
N LYS A 15 9.31 -2.88 16.84
CA LYS A 15 10.12 -2.91 18.07
C LYS A 15 11.58 -3.28 17.82
N GLY A 16 11.87 -4.10 16.80
CA GLY A 16 13.25 -4.45 16.42
C GLY A 16 14.06 -3.35 15.71
N GLY A 17 13.44 -2.19 15.42
CA GLY A 17 14.10 -1.06 14.73
C GLY A 17 14.78 -0.03 15.64
N LYS A 18 14.66 -0.16 16.97
CA LYS A 18 15.31 0.73 17.94
C LYS A 18 16.06 -0.09 18.98
N GLY A 19 17.32 -0.40 18.67
CA GLY A 19 18.31 -0.88 19.63
C GLY A 19 18.54 -2.39 19.60
N GLY A 20 19.81 -2.74 19.42
CA GLY A 20 20.40 -3.95 19.99
C GLY A 20 20.16 -5.25 19.21
N GLU A 21 21.27 -5.86 18.84
CA GLU A 21 21.45 -7.24 18.40
C GLU A 21 20.56 -8.26 19.15
N GLY A 22 20.16 -9.33 18.44
CA GLY A 22 19.67 -10.56 19.07
C GLY A 22 18.16 -10.79 19.00
N GLY A 23 17.63 -11.05 17.81
CA GLY A 23 16.29 -11.60 17.66
C GLY A 23 16.03 -12.02 16.24
N GLY A 24 16.20 -13.31 15.95
CA GLY A 24 15.87 -13.95 14.67
C GLY A 24 14.38 -13.88 14.35
N GLY A 25 13.89 -12.69 14.02
CA GLY A 25 12.58 -12.51 13.42
C GLY A 25 12.68 -12.99 11.98
N GLU A 26 12.12 -14.17 11.70
CA GLU A 26 11.94 -14.69 10.34
C GLU A 26 11.42 -13.59 9.41
N ARG A 27 12.31 -13.14 8.52
CA ARG A 27 11.99 -12.17 7.48
C ARG A 27 11.09 -12.88 6.48
N TRP A 28 9.92 -12.32 6.22
CA TRP A 28 8.99 -12.90 5.24
C TRP A 28 9.68 -13.13 3.89
N GLY A 29 9.44 -14.29 3.29
CA GLY A 29 9.84 -14.58 1.92
C GLY A 29 9.10 -13.67 0.92
N GLU A 30 9.70 -13.43 -0.25
CA GLU A 30 9.10 -12.58 -1.28
C GLU A 30 7.72 -13.07 -1.71
N GLU A 31 7.59 -14.38 -1.91
CA GLU A 31 6.34 -15.01 -2.31
C GLU A 31 5.26 -14.86 -1.23
N GLU A 32 5.62 -15.01 0.04
CA GLU A 32 4.71 -14.85 1.17
C GLU A 32 4.18 -13.42 1.26
N LYS A 33 5.05 -12.43 1.05
CA LYS A 33 4.65 -11.00 1.02
C LYS A 33 3.63 -10.74 -0.08
N VAL A 34 3.89 -11.26 -1.28
CA VAL A 34 3.02 -11.09 -2.45
C VAL A 34 1.67 -11.78 -2.20
N LYS A 35 1.67 -13.04 -1.74
CA LYS A 35 0.46 -13.79 -1.39
C LYS A 35 -0.32 -13.11 -0.28
N GLY A 36 0.35 -12.68 0.79
CA GLY A 36 -0.26 -11.97 1.91
C GLY A 36 -0.92 -10.66 1.47
N SER A 37 -0.26 -9.87 0.62
CA SER A 37 -0.86 -8.67 0.04
C SER A 37 -2.10 -8.98 -0.79
N LYS A 38 -2.09 -10.06 -1.58
CA LYS A 38 -3.24 -10.47 -2.40
C LYS A 38 -4.41 -10.86 -1.52
N VAL A 39 -4.17 -11.72 -0.54
CA VAL A 39 -5.20 -12.19 0.41
C VAL A 39 -5.81 -11.01 1.15
N LEU A 40 -4.98 -10.06 1.62
CA LEU A 40 -5.46 -8.87 2.32
C LEU A 40 -6.39 -8.02 1.43
N ALA A 41 -6.05 -7.87 0.14
CA ALA A 41 -6.90 -7.14 -0.81
C ALA A 41 -8.23 -7.87 -1.04
N THR A 42 -8.18 -9.19 -1.26
CA THR A 42 -9.38 -10.03 -1.44
C THR A 42 -10.28 -10.00 -0.20
N MET A 43 -9.72 -10.11 1.00
CA MET A 43 -10.48 -10.06 2.24
C MET A 43 -11.25 -8.74 2.38
N TRP A 44 -10.66 -7.63 1.95
CA TRP A 44 -11.31 -6.33 2.01
C TRP A 44 -12.51 -6.25 1.06
N VAL A 45 -12.42 -6.84 -0.14
CA VAL A 45 -13.53 -6.88 -1.10
C VAL A 45 -14.64 -7.82 -0.63
N VAL A 46 -14.28 -9.01 -0.17
CA VAL A 46 -15.24 -10.08 0.12
C VAL A 46 -15.92 -9.92 1.49
N PHE A 47 -15.18 -9.44 2.49
CA PHE A 47 -15.68 -9.40 3.86
C PHE A 47 -16.09 -7.99 4.26
N GLU A 48 -17.37 -7.70 4.13
CA GLU A 48 -17.95 -6.38 4.41
C GLU A 48 -17.62 -5.81 5.82
N PRO A 49 -17.61 -6.62 6.91
CA PRO A 49 -17.19 -6.12 8.22
C PRO A 49 -15.71 -5.72 8.28
N PHE A 50 -14.87 -6.22 7.37
CA PHE A 50 -13.49 -5.75 7.25
C PHE A 50 -13.44 -4.29 6.81
N ALA A 51 -14.25 -3.93 5.82
CA ALA A 51 -14.25 -2.61 5.21
C ALA A 51 -14.83 -1.52 6.13
N ARG A 52 -15.66 -1.91 7.10
CA ARG A 52 -16.28 -1.01 8.09
C ARG A 52 -15.43 -0.77 9.33
N ASP A 53 -14.53 -1.69 9.66
CA ASP A 53 -13.68 -1.62 10.85
C ASP A 53 -12.43 -0.77 10.56
N GLU A 54 -12.45 0.48 11.01
CA GLU A 54 -11.35 1.44 10.83
C GLU A 54 -10.00 0.95 11.40
N GLU A 55 -10.00 0.13 12.46
CA GLU A 55 -8.75 -0.42 13.02
C GLU A 55 -8.13 -1.45 12.08
N ARG A 56 -8.96 -2.31 11.47
CA ARG A 56 -8.52 -3.29 10.47
C ARG A 56 -8.04 -2.62 9.19
N VAL A 57 -8.78 -1.62 8.72
CA VAL A 57 -8.41 -0.77 7.58
C VAL A 57 -7.06 -0.11 7.83
N SER A 58 -6.89 0.54 8.98
CA SER A 58 -5.64 1.20 9.37
C SER A 58 -4.47 0.20 9.43
N THR A 59 -4.71 -0.98 10.00
CA THR A 59 -3.73 -2.07 10.05
C THR A 59 -3.30 -2.52 8.65
N ALA A 60 -4.25 -2.75 7.75
CA ALA A 60 -3.96 -3.18 6.38
C ALA A 60 -3.16 -2.13 5.62
N LEU A 61 -3.51 -0.85 5.76
CA LEU A 61 -2.76 0.26 5.18
C LEU A 61 -1.32 0.32 5.71
N LYS A 62 -1.08 0.02 6.99
CA LYS A 62 0.29 -0.06 7.55
C LYS A 62 1.09 -1.21 6.92
N VAL A 63 0.49 -2.38 6.78
CA VAL A 63 1.12 -3.54 6.11
C VAL A 63 1.51 -3.17 4.68
N TRP A 64 0.58 -2.61 3.90
CA TRP A 64 0.89 -2.21 2.53
C TRP A 64 1.88 -1.06 2.42
N LYS A 65 1.85 -0.08 3.34
CA LYS A 65 2.85 0.98 3.39
C LYS A 65 4.26 0.41 3.55
N ARG A 66 4.43 -0.65 4.35
CA ARG A 66 5.70 -1.36 4.50
C ARG A 66 6.07 -2.10 3.21
N LEU A 67 5.17 -2.90 2.66
CA LEU A 67 5.43 -3.68 1.44
C LEU A 67 5.70 -2.80 0.21
N CYS A 68 5.10 -1.62 0.15
CA CYS A 68 5.35 -0.61 -0.88
C CYS A 68 6.73 0.07 -0.75
N ARG A 69 7.49 -0.21 0.31
CA ARG A 69 8.85 0.26 0.56
C ARG A 69 9.84 -0.91 0.67
N ASP A 70 9.42 -2.09 0.23
CA ASP A 70 10.27 -3.27 0.25
C ASP A 70 11.49 -3.07 -0.66
N SER A 71 12.64 -3.62 -0.27
CA SER A 71 13.86 -3.58 -1.07
C SER A 71 13.71 -4.32 -2.40
N ASN A 72 12.80 -5.29 -2.47
CA ASN A 72 12.53 -6.02 -3.69
C ASN A 72 11.45 -5.33 -4.55
N THR A 73 11.88 -4.83 -5.71
CA THR A 73 11.02 -4.19 -6.72
C THR A 73 9.82 -5.04 -7.15
N LYS A 74 9.97 -6.36 -7.30
CA LYS A 74 8.88 -7.27 -7.68
C LYS A 74 7.80 -7.33 -6.61
N VAL A 75 8.19 -7.33 -5.33
CA VAL A 75 7.24 -7.26 -4.21
C VAL A 75 6.48 -5.94 -4.24
N VAL A 76 7.19 -4.81 -4.41
CA VAL A 76 6.57 -3.47 -4.49
C VAL A 76 5.55 -3.41 -5.62
N ILE A 77 5.93 -3.78 -6.84
CA ILE A 77 5.05 -3.76 -8.03
C ILE A 77 3.83 -4.66 -7.82
N SER A 78 4.03 -5.86 -7.28
CA SER A 78 2.92 -6.80 -7.03
C SER A 78 1.94 -6.24 -6.00
N CYS A 79 2.45 -5.64 -4.92
CA CYS A 79 1.63 -5.00 -3.90
C CYS A 79 0.86 -3.81 -4.47
N GLN A 80 1.52 -2.94 -5.25
CA GLN A 80 0.86 -1.84 -5.95
C GLN A 80 -0.27 -2.35 -6.85
N LYS A 81 -0.05 -3.43 -7.62
CA LYS A 81 -1.10 -4.04 -8.46
C LYS A 81 -2.30 -4.50 -7.65
N HIS A 82 -2.10 -5.12 -6.48
CA HIS A 82 -3.20 -5.51 -5.58
C HIS A 82 -3.95 -4.30 -5.03
N ILE A 83 -3.23 -3.26 -4.59
CA ILE A 83 -3.83 -2.02 -4.05
C ILE A 83 -4.60 -1.27 -5.14
N PHE A 84 -4.08 -1.21 -6.38
CA PHE A 84 -4.78 -0.59 -7.52
C PHE A 84 -6.09 -1.31 -7.83
N ARG A 85 -6.07 -2.65 -7.91
CA ARG A 85 -7.30 -3.43 -8.13
C ARG A 85 -8.32 -3.18 -7.04
N LEU A 86 -7.89 -3.16 -5.77
CA LEU A 86 -8.76 -2.83 -4.64
C LEU A 86 -9.32 -1.41 -4.75
N LEU A 87 -8.47 -0.43 -5.09
CA LEU A 87 -8.87 0.96 -5.24
C LEU A 87 -9.99 1.11 -6.27
N LYS A 88 -9.92 0.42 -7.42
CA LYS A 88 -10.99 0.45 -8.42
C LYS A 88 -12.35 0.07 -7.82
N VAL A 89 -12.40 -1.08 -7.16
CA VAL A 89 -13.61 -1.57 -6.47
C VAL A 89 -14.10 -0.55 -5.43
N MET A 90 -13.18 0.03 -4.66
CA MET A 90 -13.51 1.01 -3.62
C MET A 90 -14.03 2.33 -4.19
N VAL A 91 -13.51 2.79 -5.34
CA VAL A 91 -14.00 4.01 -6.01
C VAL A 91 -15.39 3.78 -6.58
N GLU A 92 -15.63 2.65 -7.25
CA GLU A 92 -16.95 2.26 -7.78
C GLU A 92 -18.00 2.18 -6.66
N GLY A 93 -17.64 1.57 -5.52
CA GLY A 93 -18.48 1.48 -4.33
C GLY A 93 -18.55 2.75 -3.48
N ARG A 94 -17.94 3.88 -3.92
CA ARG A 94 -17.84 5.14 -3.16
C ARG A 94 -17.36 4.95 -1.71
N ASN A 95 -16.46 4.00 -1.50
CA ASN A 95 -16.00 3.62 -0.17
C ASN A 95 -15.07 4.68 0.41
N ARG A 96 -15.25 5.01 1.70
CA ARG A 96 -14.47 6.02 2.43
C ARG A 96 -12.97 5.71 2.51
N ALA A 97 -12.55 4.47 2.27
CA ALA A 97 -11.15 4.06 2.23
C ALA A 97 -10.46 4.38 0.89
N ALA A 98 -11.19 4.65 -0.19
CA ALA A 98 -10.61 4.91 -1.51
C ALA A 98 -9.57 6.05 -1.50
N PRO A 99 -9.81 7.21 -0.86
CA PRO A 99 -8.80 8.27 -0.77
C PRO A 99 -7.54 7.84 0.00
N LYS A 100 -7.67 6.97 1.01
CA LYS A 100 -6.54 6.45 1.79
C LYS A 100 -5.65 5.53 0.92
N LEU A 101 -6.26 4.67 0.11
CA LEU A 101 -5.56 3.80 -0.84
C LEU A 101 -4.89 4.60 -1.97
N LEU A 102 -5.58 5.61 -2.49
CA LEU A 102 -5.03 6.52 -3.50
C LEU A 102 -3.78 7.26 -2.99
N LYS A 103 -3.85 7.81 -1.78
CA LYS A 103 -2.71 8.46 -1.11
C LYS A 103 -1.55 7.48 -0.91
N LEU A 104 -1.84 6.25 -0.50
CA LEU A 104 -0.83 5.21 -0.31
C LEU A 104 -0.11 4.87 -1.63
N LEU A 105 -0.85 4.66 -2.72
CA LEU A 105 -0.27 4.42 -4.04
C LEU A 105 0.58 5.60 -4.52
N THR A 106 0.12 6.82 -4.27
CA THR A 106 0.85 8.04 -4.65
C THR A 106 2.19 8.14 -3.93
N LEU A 107 2.17 7.91 -2.60
CA LEU A 107 3.39 7.87 -1.80
C LEU A 107 4.31 6.71 -2.19
N SER A 108 3.75 5.57 -2.62
CA SER A 108 4.54 4.45 -3.11
C SER A 108 5.23 4.77 -4.43
N LEU A 109 4.55 5.41 -5.38
CA LEU A 109 5.15 5.85 -6.64
C LEU A 109 6.31 6.83 -6.37
N LEU A 110 6.06 7.83 -5.56
CA LEU A 110 7.04 8.83 -5.17
C LEU A 110 8.28 8.23 -4.49
N HIS A 111 8.07 7.32 -3.55
CA HIS A 111 9.17 6.66 -2.83
C HIS A 111 10.05 5.83 -3.77
N ASN A 112 9.44 5.17 -4.76
CA ASN A 112 10.12 4.25 -5.66
C ASN A 112 10.42 4.86 -7.04
N PHE A 113 10.34 6.18 -7.18
CA PHE A 113 10.45 6.88 -8.47
C PHE A 113 11.83 6.72 -9.13
N LYS A 114 12.87 6.47 -8.32
CA LYS A 114 14.23 6.17 -8.80
C LYS A 114 14.33 4.82 -9.52
N SER A 115 13.45 3.87 -9.18
CA SER A 115 13.39 2.57 -9.86
C SER A 115 12.57 2.73 -11.14
N GLU A 116 13.24 2.63 -12.29
CA GLU A 116 12.59 2.75 -13.61
C GLU A 116 11.41 1.77 -13.75
N GLN A 117 11.58 0.54 -13.26
CA GLN A 117 10.53 -0.48 -13.34
C GLN A 117 9.31 -0.11 -12.49
N CYS A 118 9.51 0.34 -11.24
CA CYS A 118 8.41 0.81 -10.39
C CYS A 118 7.74 2.05 -10.97
N ARG A 119 8.53 2.99 -11.50
CA ARG A 119 8.03 4.21 -12.13
C ARG A 119 7.16 3.89 -13.33
N SER A 120 7.66 3.10 -14.28
CA SER A 120 6.93 2.74 -15.50
C SER A 120 5.62 2.00 -15.19
N GLU A 121 5.65 1.01 -14.29
CA GLU A 121 4.44 0.27 -13.92
C GLU A 121 3.44 1.15 -13.15
N GLY A 122 3.94 2.00 -12.25
CA GLY A 122 3.13 2.93 -11.48
C GLY A 122 2.45 3.98 -12.36
N GLU A 123 3.19 4.64 -13.25
CA GLU A 123 2.67 5.61 -14.22
C GLU A 123 1.58 5.01 -15.10
N LYS A 124 1.83 3.84 -15.71
CA LYS A 124 0.81 3.13 -16.50
C LYS A 124 -0.44 2.81 -15.69
N ALA A 125 -0.29 2.50 -14.40
CA ALA A 125 -1.43 2.23 -13.52
C ALA A 125 -2.19 3.51 -13.17
N PHE A 126 -1.51 4.63 -12.88
CA PHE A 126 -2.13 5.93 -12.61
C PHE A 126 -2.83 6.51 -13.84
N VAL A 127 -2.22 6.43 -15.03
CA VAL A 127 -2.86 6.87 -16.29
C VAL A 127 -4.15 6.09 -16.52
N ARG A 128 -4.13 4.76 -16.36
CA ARG A 128 -5.35 3.94 -16.45
C ARG A 128 -6.38 4.34 -15.40
N LEU A 129 -5.97 4.54 -14.14
CA LEU A 129 -6.88 4.95 -13.07
C LEU A 129 -7.56 6.29 -13.38
N LEU A 130 -6.80 7.30 -13.82
CA LEU A 130 -7.34 8.63 -14.15
C LEU A 130 -8.27 8.61 -15.35
N ARG A 131 -7.95 7.78 -16.36
CA ARG A 131 -8.81 7.55 -17.52
C ARG A 131 -10.12 6.87 -17.12
N ASP A 132 -10.03 5.82 -16.31
CA ASP A 132 -11.19 5.03 -15.90
C ASP A 132 -12.07 5.80 -14.87
N PHE A 133 -11.49 6.73 -14.10
CA PHE A 133 -12.19 7.50 -13.06
C PHE A 133 -11.81 9.00 -13.08
N PRO A 134 -12.35 9.78 -14.03
CA PRO A 134 -11.96 11.19 -14.23
C PRO A 134 -12.35 12.12 -13.07
N ARG A 135 -13.26 11.71 -12.18
CA ARG A 135 -13.69 12.48 -11.01
C ARG A 135 -12.87 12.18 -9.74
N ILE A 136 -11.75 11.46 -9.85
CA ILE A 136 -10.88 11.22 -8.70
C ILE A 136 -10.36 12.56 -8.15
N PRO A 137 -10.35 12.75 -6.81
CA PRO A 137 -9.84 13.98 -6.21
C PRO A 137 -8.35 14.20 -6.53
N ILE A 138 -8.07 15.08 -7.49
CA ILE A 138 -6.71 15.44 -7.92
C ILE A 138 -5.86 15.94 -6.74
N ALA A 139 -6.46 16.63 -5.77
CA ALA A 139 -5.75 17.12 -4.59
C ALA A 139 -5.01 16.01 -3.83
N VAL A 140 -5.60 14.80 -3.74
CA VAL A 140 -4.98 13.65 -3.05
C VAL A 140 -3.73 13.15 -3.79
N LEU A 141 -3.71 13.32 -5.11
CA LEU A 141 -2.55 12.99 -5.95
C LEU A 141 -1.49 14.08 -5.86
N VAL A 142 -1.87 15.34 -6.07
CA VAL A 142 -0.95 16.47 -6.27
C VAL A 142 -0.27 16.91 -4.99
N GLN A 143 -0.97 16.91 -3.84
CA GLN A 143 -0.39 17.37 -2.58
C GLN A 143 0.92 16.64 -2.19
N PRO A 144 0.99 15.30 -2.27
CA PRO A 144 2.26 14.58 -2.08
C PRO A 144 3.41 15.04 -2.99
N PHE A 145 3.15 15.36 -4.27
CA PHE A 145 4.18 15.83 -5.19
C PHE A 145 4.65 17.24 -4.83
N LEU A 146 3.71 18.16 -4.56
CA LEU A 146 4.03 19.53 -4.15
C LEU A 146 4.88 19.56 -2.87
N ALA A 147 4.54 18.71 -1.90
CA ALA A 147 5.30 18.60 -0.66
C ALA A 147 6.74 18.11 -0.86
N GLN A 148 7.04 17.41 -1.96
CA GLN A 148 8.42 17.06 -2.30
C GLN A 148 9.16 18.25 -2.93
N LEU A 149 8.50 19.02 -3.80
CA LEU A 149 9.11 20.20 -4.43
C LEU A 149 9.49 21.26 -3.39
N VAL A 150 8.62 21.53 -2.42
CA VAL A 150 8.86 22.54 -1.36
C VAL A 150 9.97 22.11 -0.39
N LYS A 151 10.26 20.81 -0.25
CA LYS A 151 11.38 20.33 0.59
C LYS A 151 12.75 20.42 -0.08
N VAL A 152 12.79 20.74 -1.37
CA VAL A 152 14.00 20.85 -2.18
C VAL A 152 14.45 22.31 -2.33
N VAL A 153 13.71 23.25 -1.72
CA VAL A 153 14.08 24.67 -1.54
C VAL A 153 14.45 24.90 -0.09
#